data_AF-A0AAW2L8F1-F1
#
_entry.id   AF-A0AAW2L8F1-F1
#
_cell.length_a   1.000
_cell.length_b   1.000
_cell.length_c   1.000
_cell.angle_alpha   90.00
_cell.angle_beta   90.00
_cell.angle_gamma   90.00
#
_symmetry.space_group_name_H-M   'P 1'
#
loop_
_entity.id
_entity.type
_entity.pdbx_description
1 polymer ?
#
loop_
_entity_poly.entity_id
_entity_poly.type
_entity_poly.pdbx_seq_one_letter_code
_entity_poly.pdbx_strand_id
1 'polypeptide(L)' 'MLVCRVIAGRVKCASGDHEDGGSSPAGGSYDSVASYPGTYSNLEELYVFNARAILPCFVVIYKALES' A
#
# COMPACT_ATOMS: atom_id res chain seq x y z
N MET A 1 10.89 2.47 -14.14
CA MET A 1 9.79 2.57 -13.15
C MET A 1 8.63 1.70 -13.63
N LEU A 2 8.03 0.88 -12.75
CA LEU A 2 6.83 0.09 -13.09
C LEU A 2 5.58 0.81 -12.59
N VAL A 3 4.58 0.95 -13.46
CA VAL A 3 3.26 1.41 -13.07
C VAL A 3 2.34 0.19 -13.05
N CYS A 4 1.73 -0.07 -11.89
CA CYS A 4 0.86 -1.21 -11.65
C CYS A 4 -0.51 -0.75 -11.17
N ARG A 5 -1.56 -1.50 -11.52
CA ARG A 5 -2.83 -1.49 -10.80
C ARG A 5 -2.75 -2.56 -9.72
N VAL A 6 -3.21 -2.25 -8.52
CA VAL A 6 -3.12 -3.16 -7.37
C VAL A 6 -4.52 -3.42 -6.83
N ILE A 7 -4.86 -4.69 -6.65
CA ILE A 7 -6.08 -5.11 -5.97
C ILE A 7 -5.77 -5.18 -4.47
N ALA A 8 -5.96 -4.08 -3.74
CA ALA A 8 -5.55 -3.98 -2.33
C ALA A 8 -6.39 -4.86 -1.38
N GLY A 9 -7.63 -5.19 -1.74
CA GLY A 9 -8.50 -6.00 -0.89
C GLY A 9 -8.78 -5.32 0.45
N ARG A 10 -8.73 -6.08 1.56
CA ARG A 10 -8.88 -5.53 2.92
C ARG A 10 -7.58 -4.90 3.39
N VAL A 11 -7.59 -3.58 3.50
CA VAL A 11 -6.42 -2.77 3.86
C VAL A 11 -6.42 -2.46 5.36
N LYS A 12 -5.32 -2.75 6.05
CA LYS A 12 -5.06 -2.25 7.41
C LYS A 12 -4.26 -0.94 7.34
N CYS A 13 -4.77 0.16 7.90
CA CYS A 13 -4.01 1.41 8.01
C CYS A 13 -3.16 1.40 9.28
N ALA A 14 -1.87 1.74 9.17
CA ALA A 14 -0.91 1.74 10.28
C ALA A 14 -0.79 3.09 11.02
N SER A 15 -1.45 4.16 10.55
CA SER A 15 -1.48 5.46 11.24
C SER A 15 -2.42 5.39 12.45
N GLY A 16 -1.87 5.64 13.64
CA GLY A 16 -2.49 5.41 14.94
C GLY A 16 -3.77 6.21 15.24
N ASP A 17 -4.48 5.66 16.21
CA ASP A 17 -5.53 6.23 17.06
C ASP A 17 -6.94 6.37 16.46
N HIS A 18 -7.67 5.25 16.41
CA HIS A 18 -8.78 5.05 17.35
C HIS A 18 -9.18 3.57 17.43
N GLU A 19 -9.00 2.99 18.61
CA GLU A 19 -9.75 1.82 19.05
C GLU A 19 -11.20 2.22 19.40
N ASP A 20 -11.95 2.86 18.49
CA ASP A 20 -13.39 3.04 18.69
C ASP A 20 -14.20 2.29 17.64
N GLY A 21 -14.96 1.33 18.16
CA GLY A 21 -16.33 1.18 17.70
C GLY A 21 -16.54 0.22 16.54
N GLY A 22 -16.15 -1.04 16.75
CA GLY A 22 -16.94 -2.15 16.21
C GLY A 22 -16.72 -2.51 14.75
N SER A 23 -15.56 -3.08 14.44
CA SER A 23 -15.42 -4.20 13.47
C SER A 23 -13.99 -4.74 13.48
N SER A 24 -13.49 -5.13 14.65
CA SER A 24 -12.53 -6.23 14.71
C SER A 24 -13.33 -7.52 14.77
N PRO A 25 -13.53 -8.28 13.67
CA PRO A 25 -13.43 -9.70 13.82
C PRO A 25 -11.95 -9.96 14.13
N ALA A 26 -11.66 -10.14 15.41
CA ALA A 26 -10.55 -10.99 15.82
C ALA A 26 -10.64 -12.27 14.94
N GLY A 27 -9.77 -12.38 13.93
CA GLY A 27 -9.78 -13.49 12.96
C GLY A 27 -9.84 -13.14 11.47
N GLY A 28 -9.96 -11.86 11.07
CA GLY A 28 -9.93 -11.48 9.65
C GLY A 28 -8.51 -11.43 9.08
N SER A 29 -8.20 -12.26 8.08
CA SER A 29 -6.98 -12.06 7.27
C SER A 29 -7.03 -10.70 6.56
N TYR A 30 -5.91 -9.98 6.49
CA TYR A 30 -5.78 -8.76 5.68
C TYR A 30 -5.03 -9.09 4.39
N ASP A 31 -5.34 -8.35 3.32
CA ASP A 31 -4.75 -8.56 2.01
C ASP A 31 -3.63 -7.54 1.73
N SER A 32 -3.68 -6.37 2.38
CA SER A 32 -2.62 -5.35 2.34
C SER A 32 -2.56 -4.46 3.60
N VAL A 33 -1.47 -3.71 3.76
CA VAL A 33 -1.24 -2.72 4.82
C VAL A 33 -0.82 -1.39 4.19
N ALA A 34 -1.49 -0.31 4.55
CA ALA A 34 -1.10 1.05 4.18
C ALA A 34 -0.30 1.68 5.34
N SER A 35 0.88 2.22 5.02
CA SER A 35 1.76 2.92 5.95
C SER A 35 2.00 4.36 5.48
N TYR A 36 1.93 5.30 6.42
CA TYR A 36 2.41 6.66 6.23
C TYR A 36 3.77 6.79 6.93
N PRO A 37 4.89 6.82 6.19
CA PRO A 37 6.22 7.02 6.75
C PRO A 37 6.43 8.48 7.19
N GLY A 38 5.76 8.87 8.28
CA GLY A 38 6.02 10.10 9.04
C GLY A 38 5.65 11.42 8.36
N THR A 39 5.59 12.47 9.18
CA THR A 39 5.07 13.83 8.88
C THR A 39 5.83 14.59 7.79
N TYR A 40 6.93 14.06 7.27
CA TYR A 40 7.79 14.73 6.28
C TYR A 40 7.85 14.03 4.92
N SER A 41 7.21 12.87 4.78
CA SER A 41 7.16 12.14 3.50
C SER A 41 5.71 12.09 3.06
N ASN A 42 5.35 12.85 2.02
CA ASN A 42 4.03 12.73 1.36
C ASN A 42 3.89 11.43 0.55
N LEU A 43 4.75 10.44 0.83
CA LEU A 43 4.83 9.18 0.10
C LEU A 43 4.03 8.13 0.88
N GLU A 44 2.85 7.80 0.38
CA GLU A 44 2.04 6.70 0.90
C GLU A 44 2.63 5.36 0.45
N GLU A 45 2.91 4.48 1.41
CA GLU A 45 3.41 3.12 1.12
C GLU A 45 2.29 2.09 1.28
N LEU A 46 2.16 1.19 0.31
CA LEU A 46 1.21 0.07 0.36
C LEU A 46 1.94 -1.27 0.26
N TYR A 47 1.81 -2.10 1.28
CA TYR A 47 2.35 -3.45 1.35
C TYR A 47 1.26 -4.47 1.00
N VAL A 48 1.45 -5.27 -0.05
CA VAL A 48 0.48 -6.28 -0.50
C VAL A 48 1.05 -7.68 -0.31
N PHE A 49 0.31 -8.56 0.37
CA PHE A 49 0.81 -9.90 0.71
C PHE A 49 0.67 -10.91 -0.43
N ASN A 50 -0.19 -10.64 -1.41
CA ASN A 50 -0.41 -11.52 -2.56
C ASN A 50 0.16 -10.90 -3.85
N ALA A 51 1.22 -11.49 -4.39
CA ALA A 51 1.84 -11.02 -5.62
C ALA A 51 0.89 -11.05 -6.84
N ARG A 52 -0.12 -11.95 -6.86
CA ARG A 52 -1.11 -12.03 -7.95
C ARG A 52 -2.08 -10.85 -7.98
N ALA A 53 -2.15 -10.07 -6.89
CA ALA A 53 -2.97 -8.86 -6.83
C ALA A 53 -2.31 -7.66 -7.55
N ILE A 54 -1.06 -7.80 -7.99
CA ILE A 54 -0.33 -6.78 -8.72
C ILE A 54 -0.51 -7.02 -10.22
N LEU A 55 -1.16 -6.07 -10.89
CA LEU A 55 -1.41 -6.09 -12.34
C LEU A 55 -0.49 -5.07 -13.02
N PRO A 56 0.58 -5.52 -13.72
CA PRO A 56 1.45 -4.62 -14.46
C PRO A 56 0.65 -3.84 -15.52
N CYS A 57 0.79 -2.51 -15.56
CA CYS A 57 0.16 -1.70 -16.60
C CYS A 57 1.15 -1.38 -17.71
N PHE A 58 2.30 -0.79 -17.35
CA PHE A 58 3.36 -0.49 -18.30
C PHE A 58 4.70 -0.27 -17.60
N VAL A 59 5.77 -0.41 -18.37
CA VAL A 59 7.15 -0.15 -17.96
C VAL A 59 7.57 1.22 -18.50
N VAL A 60 7.99 2.12 -17.62
CA VAL A 60 8.55 3.42 -18.01
C VAL A 60 10.07 3.29 -18.08
N ILE A 61 10.61 3.50 -19.29
CA ILE A 61 12.04 3.55 -19.59
C ILE A 61 12.40 5.02 -19.84
N TYR A 62 13.31 5.56 -19.05
CA TYR A 62 13.82 6.92 -19.21
C TYR A 62 15.31 6.95 -18.88
N LYS A 63 16.03 7.93 -19.44
CA LYS A 63 17.41 8.21 -19.06
C LYS A 63 17.38 9.19 -17.88
N ALA A 64 17.98 8.81 -16.76
CA ALA A 64 18.25 9.77 -15.70
C ALA A 64 19.32 10.75 -16.21
N LEU A 65 19.04 12.04 -16.15
CA LEU A 65 20.07 13.06 -16.27
C LEU A 65 20.79 13.09 -14.91
N GLU A 66 22.05 12.68 -14.88
CA GLU A 66 22.92 12.98 -13.74
C GLU A 66 23.13 14.50 -13.71
N SER A 67 22.80 15.12 -12.58
CA SER A 67 23.06 16.54 -12.28
C SER A 67 24.19 16.67 -11.28
#